data_AF-X1N0K4-F1
#
_entry.id   AF-X1N0K4-F1
#
_cell.length_a   1.000
_cell.length_b   1.000
_cell.length_c   1.000
_cell.angle_alpha   90.00
_cell.angle_beta   90.00
_cell.angle_gamma   90.00
#
_symmetry.space_group_name_H-M   'P 1'
#
loop_
_entity.id
_entity.type
_entity.pdbx_description
1 polymer ?
#
loop_
_entity_poly.entity_id
_entity_poly.type
_entity_poly.pdbx_seq_one_letter_code
_entity_poly.pdbx_strand_id
1 'polypeptide(L)'
;MQYVDILFSTEEDTGRVFGIRADSYQEVARKLAEKFNFEVVCITLREVVSVLRNRWTAIAYSGRKIYADKTYDVEIVDRLGAGD
;
A
#
# COMPACT_ATOMS: atom_id res chain seq x y z
N MET A 1 18.14 -1.31 -0.50
CA MET A 1 17.23 -0.90 0.59
C MET A 1 17.89 -0.89 1.96
N GLN A 2 19.21 -1.05 2.06
CA GLN A 2 19.95 -1.09 3.34
C GLN A 2 19.88 0.19 4.21
N TYR A 3 19.30 1.28 3.70
CA TYR A 3 19.16 2.56 4.42
C TYR A 3 17.69 2.98 4.54
N VAL A 4 16.75 2.05 4.29
CA VAL A 4 15.32 2.33 4.29
C VAL A 4 14.69 1.43 5.33
N ASP A 5 14.14 2.04 6.38
CA ASP A 5 13.44 1.33 7.45
C ASP A 5 11.94 1.20 7.15
N ILE A 6 11.36 2.23 6.51
CA ILE A 6 9.93 2.33 6.21
C ILE A 6 9.72 2.48 4.70
N LEU A 7 8.91 1.60 4.13
CA LEU A 7 8.46 1.69 2.74
C LEU A 7 7.01 2.16 2.66
N PHE A 8 6.77 3.23 1.90
CA PHE A 8 5.44 3.58 1.39
C PHE A 8 5.32 3.20 -0.08
N SER A 9 4.23 2.56 -0.46
CA SER A 9 4.01 2.14 -1.84
C SER A 9 2.53 2.04 -2.19
N THR A 10 2.26 1.83 -3.48
CA THR A 10 0.94 1.47 -4.00
C THR A 10 0.92 -0.01 -4.37
N GLU A 11 -0.27 -0.59 -4.51
CA GLU A 11 -0.43 -1.95 -5.06
C GLU A 11 0.37 -2.16 -6.35
N GLU A 12 0.34 -1.17 -7.24
CA GLU A 12 0.90 -1.33 -8.59
C GLU A 12 2.43 -1.37 -8.55
N ASP A 13 3.03 -0.50 -7.72
CA ASP A 13 4.48 -0.36 -7.61
C ASP A 13 5.14 -1.60 -7.00
N THR A 14 4.46 -2.31 -6.09
CA THR A 14 5.00 -3.57 -5.53
C THR A 14 5.30 -4.58 -6.64
N GLY A 15 4.43 -4.65 -7.65
CA GLY A 15 4.58 -5.54 -8.79
C GLY A 15 5.52 -4.99 -9.87
N ARG A 16 5.46 -3.68 -10.15
CA ARG A 16 6.24 -3.06 -11.24
C ARG A 16 7.69 -2.80 -10.86
N VAL A 17 7.96 -2.28 -9.66
CA VAL A 17 9.30 -1.90 -9.22
C VAL A 17 10.02 -3.07 -8.56
N PHE A 18 9.33 -3.81 -7.69
CA PHE A 18 9.96 -4.86 -6.88
C PHE A 18 9.77 -6.27 -7.43
N GLY A 19 8.89 -6.44 -8.43
CA GLY A 19 8.56 -7.74 -9.01
C GLY A 19 7.82 -8.66 -8.03
N ILE A 20 7.21 -8.12 -6.97
CA ILE A 20 6.51 -8.91 -5.95
C ILE A 20 5.01 -8.82 -6.18
N ARG A 21 4.39 -9.98 -6.39
CA ARG A 21 2.94 -10.16 -6.49
C ARG A 21 2.50 -11.32 -5.58
N ALA A 22 1.27 -11.23 -5.10
CA ALA A 22 0.60 -12.28 -4.32
C ALA A 22 -0.92 -12.10 -4.42
N ASP A 23 -1.68 -13.05 -3.89
CA ASP A 23 -3.15 -13.01 -3.91
C ASP A 23 -3.74 -11.97 -2.95
N SER A 24 -2.93 -11.45 -2.01
CA SER A 24 -3.37 -10.43 -1.05
C SER A 24 -2.27 -9.39 -0.79
N TYR A 25 -2.66 -8.15 -0.51
CA TYR A 25 -1.71 -7.07 -0.20
C TYR A 25 -0.96 -7.32 1.11
N GLN A 26 -1.57 -8.05 2.04
CA GLN A 26 -0.94 -8.48 3.29
C GLN A 26 0.27 -9.38 3.01
N GLU A 27 0.12 -10.31 2.07
CA GLU A 27 1.19 -11.21 1.66
C GLU A 27 2.27 -10.48 0.86
N VAL A 28 1.89 -9.51 0.02
CA VAL A 28 2.84 -8.61 -0.65
C VAL A 28 3.67 -7.82 0.36
N ALA A 29 3.02 -7.20 1.35
CA ALA A 29 3.69 -6.42 2.38
C ALA A 29 4.67 -7.27 3.22
N ARG A 30 4.26 -8.50 3.56
CA ARG A 30 5.13 -9.49 4.23
C ARG A 30 6.36 -9.83 3.38
N LYS A 31 6.17 -10.17 2.11
CA LYS A 31 7.29 -10.49 1.18
C LYS A 31 8.24 -9.31 1.00
N LEU A 32 7.72 -8.07 0.93
CA LEU A 32 8.54 -6.86 0.84
C LEU A 32 9.38 -6.66 2.10
N ALA A 33 8.75 -6.76 3.28
CA ALA A 33 9.44 -6.62 4.56
C ALA A 33 10.54 -7.68 4.72
N GLU A 34 10.25 -8.95 4.39
CA GLU A 34 11.23 -10.04 4.48
C GLU A 34 12.37 -9.92 3.48
N LYS A 35 12.07 -9.54 2.23
CA LYS A 35 13.09 -9.45 1.17
C LYS A 35 14.08 -8.31 1.40
N PHE A 36 13.60 -7.19 1.93
CA PHE A 36 14.39 -5.96 2.05
C PHE A 36 14.69 -5.54 3.49
N ASN A 37 14.22 -6.32 4.47
CA ASN A 37 14.37 -6.07 5.90
C ASN A 37 13.79 -4.72 6.36
N PHE A 38 12.61 -4.36 5.84
CA PHE A 38 11.88 -3.18 6.30
C PHE A 38 11.25 -3.41 7.67
N GLU A 39 11.26 -2.38 8.53
CA GLU A 39 10.54 -2.37 9.80
C GLU A 39 9.04 -2.19 9.60
N VAL A 40 8.66 -1.37 8.60
CA VAL A 40 7.27 -1.07 8.26
C VAL A 40 7.09 -1.02 6.74
N VAL A 41 6.00 -1.65 6.26
CA VAL A 41 5.56 -1.53 4.87
C VAL A 41 4.12 -1.02 4.85
N CYS A 42 3.92 0.15 4.25
CA CYS A 42 2.62 0.79 4.06
C CYS A 42 2.20 0.68 2.59
N ILE A 43 0.98 0.21 2.35
CA ILE A 43 0.41 0.11 1.00
C ILE A 43 -0.94 0.82 0.97
N THR A 44 -1.07 1.83 0.12
CA THR A 44 -2.35 2.50 -0.17
C THR A 44 -3.10 1.76 -1.27
N LEU A 45 -4.41 1.62 -1.09
CA LEU A 45 -5.29 0.89 -2.00
C LEU A 45 -6.40 1.82 -2.47
N ARG A 46 -6.59 1.88 -3.79
CA ARG A 46 -7.60 2.73 -4.43
C ARG A 46 -8.43 1.94 -5.41
N GLU A 47 -9.72 1.85 -5.14
CA GLU A 47 -10.71 1.34 -6.10
C GLU A 47 -11.36 2.54 -6.80
N VAL A 48 -11.25 2.60 -8.12
CA VAL A 48 -11.85 3.67 -8.93
C VAL A 48 -13.26 3.25 -9.36
N VAL A 49 -14.27 3.66 -8.60
CA VAL A 49 -15.69 3.41 -8.95
C VAL A 49 -16.12 4.30 -10.12
N SER A 50 -15.73 5.57 -10.10
CA SER A 50 -15.85 6.52 -11.21
C SER A 50 -14.77 7.60 -11.12
N VAL A 51 -14.74 8.52 -12.08
CA VAL A 51 -13.82 9.67 -12.03
C VAL A 51 -14.03 10.52 -10.77
N LEU A 52 -15.28 10.66 -10.31
CA LEU A 52 -15.65 11.48 -9.15
C LEU A 52 -15.79 10.69 -7.85
N ARG A 53 -15.85 9.35 -7.89
CA ARG A 53 -16.05 8.53 -6.68
C ARG A 53 -15.03 7.41 -6.61
N ASN A 54 -14.28 7.34 -5.53
CA ASN A 54 -13.31 6.28 -5.29
C ASN A 54 -13.58 5.64 -3.93
N ARG A 55 -13.09 4.41 -3.73
CA ARG A 55 -12.87 3.89 -2.39
C ARG A 55 -11.38 3.91 -2.09
N TRP A 56 -11.05 4.40 -0.91
CA TRP A 56 -9.68 4.53 -0.45
C TRP A 56 -9.51 3.81 0.88
N THR A 57 -8.41 3.07 1.00
CA THR A 57 -7.98 2.46 2.25
C THR A 57 -6.47 2.25 2.23
N ALA A 58 -5.90 1.78 3.34
CA ALA A 58 -4.50 1.45 3.44
C ALA A 58 -4.29 0.27 4.38
N ILE A 59 -3.14 -0.39 4.21
CA ILE A 59 -2.61 -1.35 5.16
C ILE A 59 -1.20 -0.96 5.59
N ALA A 60 -0.84 -1.33 6.80
CA ALA A 60 0.53 -1.32 7.29
C ALA A 60 0.91 -2.70 7.82
N TYR A 61 2.09 -3.19 7.44
CA TYR A 61 2.70 -4.37 8.03
C TYR A 61 3.86 -3.94 8.92
N SER A 62 3.83 -4.35 10.18
CA SER A 62 4.94 -4.15 11.12
C SER A 62 4.92 -5.22 12.20
N GLY A 63 6.10 -5.68 12.63
CA GLY A 63 6.22 -6.65 13.72
C GLY A 63 5.44 -7.95 13.49
N ARG A 64 5.39 -8.44 12.25
CA ARG A 64 4.58 -9.61 11.82
C ARG A 64 3.07 -9.46 11.95
N LYS A 65 2.58 -8.24 12.15
CA LYS A 65 1.15 -7.94 12.24
C LYS A 65 0.73 -7.04 11.09
N ILE A 66 -0.48 -7.29 10.59
CA ILE A 66 -1.17 -6.42 9.64
C ILE A 66 -2.10 -5.48 10.42
N TYR A 67 -2.04 -4.21 10.05
CA TYR A 67 -2.96 -3.17 10.46
C TYR A 67 -3.69 -2.72 9.22
N ALA A 68 -5.01 -2.87 9.19
CA ALA A 68 -5.85 -2.40 8.09
C ALA A 68 -6.64 -1.18 8.56
N ASP A 69 -6.72 -0.16 7.71
CA ASP A 69 -7.59 0.99 7.95
C ASP A 69 -9.04 0.66 7.53
N LYS A 70 -9.96 1.55 7.87
CA LYS A 70 -11.30 1.58 7.31
C LYS A 70 -11.21 1.85 5.80
N THR A 71 -12.24 1.43 5.09
CA THR A 71 -12.45 1.85 3.70
C THR A 71 -13.38 3.05 3.69
N TYR A 72 -12.96 4.10 3.00
CA TYR A 72 -13.71 5.34 2.85
C TYR A 72 -14.21 5.47 1.42
N ASP A 73 -15.50 5.72 1.25
CA ASP A 73 -16.03 6.24 0.00
C ASP A 73 -15.73 7.75 -0.06
N VAL A 74 -14.98 8.18 -1.07
CA VAL A 74 -14.51 9.55 -1.24
C VAL A 74 -15.01 10.12 -2.55
N GLU A 75 -15.58 11.33 -2.48
CA GLU A 75 -15.84 12.15 -3.65
C GLU A 75 -14.60 12.99 -3.98
N ILE A 76 -14.16 12.91 -5.23
CA ILE A 76 -12.90 13.50 -5.67
C ILE A 76 -13.14 14.95 -6.11
N VAL A 77 -12.52 15.89 -5.41
CA VAL A 77 -12.38 17.29 -5.82
C VAL A 77 -11.04 17.48 -6.54
N ASP A 78 -9.96 17.08 -5.87
CA ASP A 78 -8.62 16.95 -6.42
C ASP A 78 -7.95 15.73 -5.77
N ARG A 79 -7.27 14.90 -6.56
CA ARG A 79 -6.61 13.67 -6.09
C ARG A 79 -5.09 13.77 -6.10
N LEU A 80 -4.55 14.89 -6.58
CA LEU A 80 -3.11 15.12 -6.66
C LEU A 80 -2.55 15.21 -5.23
N GLY A 81 -1.48 14.47 -4.96
CA GLY A 81 -0.86 14.39 -3.63
C GLY A 81 -1.55 13.47 -2.62
N ALA A 82 -2.59 12.73 -2.99
CA ALA A 82 -3.27 11.82 -2.06
C ALA A 82 -2.41 10.65 -1.53
N GLY A 83 -1.25 10.40 -2.14
CA GLY A 83 -0.30 9.37 -1.71
C GLY A 83 1.00 9.91 -1.12
N ASP A 84 1.18 11.24 -1.13
CA ASP A 84 2.33 11.92 -0.47
C ASP A 84 2.08 12.01 1.04
#